data_AF-A0A6I7LGW3-F1
#
_entry.id   AF-A0A6I7LGW3-F1
#
_cell.length_a   1.000
_cell.length_b   1.000
_cell.length_c   1.000
_cell.angle_alpha   90.00
_cell.angle_beta   90.00
_cell.angle_gamma   90.00
#
_symmetry.space_group_name_H-M   'P 1'
#
loop_
_entity.id
_entity.type
_entity.pdbx_description
1 polymer ?
#
loop_
_entity_poly.entity_id
_entity_poly.type
_entity_poly.pdbx_seq_one_letter_code
_entity_poly.pdbx_strand_id
1 'polypeptide(L)'
;MRVEPIPFKQFNESLQNNLRTKQILDAAKWLVGSQPTGVLALACNSNWEAALSIEFLTWTRHILEQHKEESILCSQIVTRIGETANRLLASAKWINDPILGEICTWEGVTWDTSVVIRGLLTALRACPSEFADKKQAEIERTVEGALHWLAHRFDIWETDVKFPFGACDVAQILITLVMMRAYHMPLLKKAEHAGYLSRRAKPRRVPLEADIVRYLLKEADVEKSGGDGRSRSANVDREDVLYYWGNYFQTAEVIEALAYAYASFHGTPICPIETIAGKLKDLIEPDQATAMRIAVMGGLRYLETHQINGEWGTHVDTFRCLYAYIRASYLLRETPEAPIVFRALRWTCDEKQVFVDGSLMHTMFLTIFYCFALEEVYEHWELAERPMLELYDDVVWASQANTTIERGKRMLAEMERDKKESERIKLNEDVSGLKRSIATLSVILSGLILGPTIGHLLGVFKLSISATPASDIVAFLTLLMTIITSLIVLIWTIKK
;
A
#
# COMPACT_ATOMS: atom_id res chain seq x y z
N MET A 1 -49.84 -14.65 12.15
CA MET A 1 -48.78 -15.42 11.47
C MET A 1 -47.78 -15.85 12.52
N ARG A 2 -47.60 -17.15 12.71
CA ARG A 2 -46.50 -17.67 13.54
C ARG A 2 -45.24 -17.54 12.69
N VAL A 3 -44.27 -16.78 13.16
CA VAL A 3 -42.91 -16.80 12.62
C VAL A 3 -42.37 -18.19 12.92
N GLU A 4 -42.22 -19.02 11.90
CA GLU A 4 -41.49 -20.28 12.07
C GLU A 4 -40.03 -19.93 12.39
N PRO A 5 -39.48 -20.39 13.52
CA PRO A 5 -38.07 -20.21 13.81
C PRO A 5 -37.27 -20.96 12.73
N ILE A 6 -36.35 -20.25 12.08
CA ILE A 6 -35.37 -20.85 11.16
C ILE A 6 -34.65 -21.96 11.95
N PRO A 7 -34.68 -23.22 11.51
CA PRO A 7 -34.14 -24.32 12.28
C PRO A 7 -32.63 -24.11 12.45
N PHE A 8 -32.18 -24.10 13.70
CA PHE A 8 -30.77 -24.10 14.07
C PHE A 8 -30.13 -25.39 13.53
N LYS A 9 -29.46 -25.33 12.37
CA LYS A 9 -28.36 -26.25 12.11
C LYS A 9 -27.34 -26.00 13.22
N GLN A 10 -26.93 -27.06 13.94
CA GLN A 10 -25.85 -26.99 14.90
C GLN A 10 -24.56 -26.58 14.18
N PHE A 11 -24.27 -25.28 14.16
CA PHE A 11 -23.03 -24.76 13.61
C PHE A 11 -21.92 -24.82 14.68
N ASN A 12 -21.56 -26.04 15.09
CA ASN A 12 -20.41 -26.27 15.99
C ASN A 12 -19.06 -26.16 15.25
N GLU A 13 -19.06 -26.07 13.92
CA GLU A 13 -17.85 -25.86 13.13
C GLU A 13 -17.42 -24.38 13.14
N SER A 14 -16.11 -24.14 13.12
CA SER A 14 -15.58 -22.79 12.98
C SER A 14 -15.93 -22.18 11.63
N LEU A 15 -16.02 -20.84 11.58
CA LEU A 15 -16.25 -20.12 10.33
C LEU A 15 -15.14 -20.42 9.32
N GLN A 16 -13.87 -20.45 9.75
CA GLN A 16 -12.74 -20.83 8.90
C GLN A 16 -12.91 -22.20 8.24
N ASN A 17 -13.34 -23.22 9.00
CA ASN A 17 -13.56 -24.55 8.42
C ASN A 17 -14.67 -24.52 7.36
N ASN A 18 -15.73 -23.76 7.60
CA ASN A 18 -16.84 -23.61 6.65
C ASN A 18 -16.39 -22.88 5.38
N LEU A 19 -15.67 -21.76 5.52
CA LEU A 19 -15.12 -21.01 4.40
C LEU A 19 -14.17 -21.88 3.56
N ARG A 20 -13.24 -22.59 4.21
CA ARG A 20 -12.29 -23.49 3.55
C ARG A 20 -13.00 -24.57 2.76
N THR A 21 -13.89 -25.33 3.40
CA THR A 21 -14.45 -26.56 2.82
C THR A 21 -15.58 -26.34 1.83
N LYS A 22 -16.31 -25.22 1.92
CA LYS A 22 -17.51 -24.98 1.10
C LYS A 22 -17.42 -23.79 0.16
N GLN A 23 -16.57 -22.81 0.44
CA GLN A 23 -16.52 -21.59 -0.37
C GLN A 23 -15.21 -21.53 -1.15
N ILE A 24 -14.07 -21.53 -0.44
CA ILE A 24 -12.73 -21.46 -1.06
C ILE A 24 -12.48 -22.69 -1.93
N LEU A 25 -12.75 -23.90 -1.40
CA LEU A 25 -12.55 -25.14 -2.16
C LEU A 25 -13.41 -25.22 -3.42
N ASP A 26 -14.68 -24.84 -3.33
CA ASP A 26 -15.60 -24.92 -4.47
C ASP A 26 -15.24 -23.87 -5.54
N ALA A 27 -14.89 -22.65 -5.13
CA ALA A 27 -14.42 -21.63 -6.05
C ALA A 27 -13.09 -22.01 -6.73
N ALA A 28 -12.17 -22.65 -6.00
CA ALA A 28 -10.92 -23.17 -6.59
C ALA A 28 -11.18 -24.30 -7.60
N LYS A 29 -12.10 -25.22 -7.31
CA LYS A 29 -12.54 -26.26 -8.26
C LYS A 29 -13.15 -25.64 -9.52
N TRP A 30 -13.95 -24.59 -9.37
CA TRP A 30 -14.54 -23.86 -10.48
C TRP A 30 -13.47 -23.20 -11.37
N LEU A 31 -12.53 -22.47 -10.76
CA LEU A 31 -11.46 -21.78 -11.47
C LEU A 31 -10.57 -22.77 -12.22
N VAL A 32 -10.11 -23.83 -11.55
CA VAL A 32 -9.29 -24.89 -12.16
C VAL A 32 -10.01 -25.54 -13.35
N GLY A 33 -11.32 -25.72 -13.22
CA GLY A 33 -12.20 -26.29 -14.24
C GLY A 33 -11.95 -27.79 -14.48
N SER A 34 -12.98 -28.48 -14.98
CA SER A 34 -12.93 -29.93 -15.25
C SER A 34 -12.19 -30.30 -16.54
N GLN A 35 -11.94 -29.33 -17.43
CA GLN A 35 -11.26 -29.55 -18.71
C GLN A 35 -9.91 -28.83 -18.76
N PRO A 36 -8.94 -29.32 -19.58
CA PRO A 36 -7.66 -28.65 -19.88
C PRO A 36 -7.81 -27.18 -20.29
N THR A 37 -8.99 -26.80 -20.78
CA THR A 37 -9.35 -25.44 -21.18
C THR A 37 -10.12 -24.68 -20.11
N GLY A 38 -9.97 -25.07 -18.83
CA GLY A 38 -10.71 -24.54 -17.68
C GLY A 38 -10.73 -23.02 -17.59
N VAL A 39 -11.66 -22.52 -16.77
CA VAL A 39 -12.14 -21.12 -16.71
C VAL A 39 -10.98 -20.11 -16.66
N LEU A 40 -9.89 -20.42 -15.96
CA LEU A 40 -8.66 -19.62 -15.87
C LEU A 40 -7.99 -19.29 -17.20
N ALA A 41 -7.90 -20.27 -18.11
CA ALA A 41 -6.93 -20.21 -19.19
C ALA A 41 -7.53 -19.81 -20.54
N LEU A 42 -8.84 -19.98 -20.77
CA LEU A 42 -9.42 -19.80 -22.12
C LEU A 42 -10.77 -19.06 -22.18
N ALA A 43 -11.56 -19.04 -21.11
CA ALA A 43 -12.94 -18.55 -21.19
C ALA A 43 -13.07 -17.02 -21.18
N CYS A 44 -12.26 -16.30 -20.40
CA CYS A 44 -12.57 -14.92 -20.03
C CYS A 44 -11.84 -13.84 -20.86
N ASN A 45 -10.78 -14.20 -21.60
CA ASN A 45 -9.98 -13.26 -22.41
C ASN A 45 -9.47 -11.99 -21.69
N SER A 46 -9.52 -11.97 -20.36
CA SER A 46 -9.12 -10.86 -19.50
C SER A 46 -7.78 -11.17 -18.84
N ASN A 47 -6.79 -10.30 -19.04
CA ASN A 47 -5.44 -10.51 -18.51
C ASN A 47 -5.38 -10.32 -16.99
N TRP A 48 -6.09 -9.31 -16.47
CA TRP A 48 -6.11 -9.04 -15.04
C TRP A 48 -6.84 -10.13 -14.24
N GLU A 49 -7.93 -10.67 -14.79
CA GLU A 49 -8.68 -11.77 -14.15
C GLU A 49 -7.80 -13.02 -14.02
N ALA A 50 -7.10 -13.36 -15.11
CA ALA A 50 -6.16 -14.47 -15.14
C ALA A 50 -5.02 -14.30 -14.12
N ALA A 51 -4.47 -13.09 -14.01
CA ALA A 51 -3.40 -12.79 -13.07
C ALA A 51 -3.86 -12.86 -11.59
N LEU A 52 -5.01 -12.27 -11.26
CA LEU A 52 -5.57 -12.37 -9.91
C LEU A 52 -5.93 -13.81 -9.55
N SER A 53 -6.36 -14.62 -10.53
CA SER A 53 -6.66 -16.02 -10.26
C SER A 53 -5.42 -16.85 -9.96
N ILE A 54 -4.25 -16.51 -10.52
CA ILE A 54 -2.96 -17.11 -10.13
C ILE A 54 -2.69 -16.84 -8.64
N GLU A 55 -2.88 -15.61 -8.20
CA GLU A 55 -2.67 -15.20 -6.80
C GLU A 55 -3.60 -15.97 -5.86
N PHE A 56 -4.91 -15.98 -6.13
CA PHE A 56 -5.90 -16.75 -5.36
C PHE A 56 -5.54 -18.24 -5.30
N LEU A 57 -5.32 -18.89 -6.45
CA LEU A 57 -5.05 -20.33 -6.46
C LEU A 57 -3.75 -20.70 -5.76
N THR A 58 -2.74 -19.83 -5.83
CA THR A 58 -1.49 -20.01 -5.08
C THR A 58 -1.75 -20.07 -3.58
N TRP A 59 -2.59 -19.16 -3.08
CA TRP A 59 -2.96 -19.12 -1.66
C TRP A 59 -3.85 -20.30 -1.27
N THR A 60 -4.87 -20.60 -2.05
CA THR A 60 -5.72 -21.78 -1.81
C THR A 60 -4.89 -23.08 -1.78
N ARG A 61 -3.91 -23.25 -2.68
CA ARG A 61 -3.00 -24.41 -2.64
C ARG A 61 -2.29 -24.51 -1.29
N HIS A 62 -1.80 -23.38 -0.79
CA HIS A 62 -1.14 -23.32 0.51
C HIS A 62 -2.07 -23.76 1.64
N ILE A 63 -3.31 -23.25 1.67
CA ILE A 63 -4.33 -23.67 2.65
C ILE A 63 -4.55 -25.19 2.58
N LEU A 64 -4.78 -25.75 1.39
CA LEU A 64 -5.05 -27.18 1.22
C LEU A 64 -3.84 -28.06 1.63
N GLU A 65 -2.63 -27.64 1.29
CA GLU A 65 -1.38 -28.32 1.67
C GLU A 65 -1.16 -28.34 3.19
N GLN A 66 -1.43 -27.22 3.89
CA GLN A 66 -1.34 -27.14 5.35
C GLN A 66 -2.24 -28.17 6.04
N HIS A 67 -3.44 -28.40 5.49
CA HIS A 67 -4.42 -29.36 6.02
C HIS A 67 -4.25 -30.78 5.45
N LYS A 68 -3.32 -31.00 4.52
CA LYS A 68 -3.08 -32.28 3.82
C LYS A 68 -4.32 -32.78 3.06
N GLU A 69 -5.06 -31.87 2.46
CA GLU A 69 -6.30 -32.14 1.72
C GLU A 69 -6.09 -32.04 0.20
N GLU A 70 -6.95 -32.69 -0.58
CA GLU A 70 -7.14 -32.43 -2.03
C GLU A 70 -5.84 -32.43 -2.89
N SER A 71 -4.95 -33.40 -2.67
CA SER A 71 -3.63 -33.47 -3.35
C SER A 71 -3.69 -33.47 -4.88
N ILE A 72 -4.75 -34.05 -5.45
CA ILE A 72 -5.01 -34.03 -6.90
C ILE A 72 -5.30 -32.60 -7.36
N LEU A 73 -6.17 -31.87 -6.66
CA LEU A 73 -6.48 -30.48 -6.96
C LEU A 73 -5.25 -29.59 -6.83
N CYS A 74 -4.44 -29.77 -5.77
CA CYS A 74 -3.18 -29.03 -5.61
C CYS A 74 -2.26 -29.20 -6.82
N SER A 75 -2.15 -30.43 -7.35
CA SER A 75 -1.35 -30.69 -8.56
C SER A 75 -1.93 -30.01 -9.80
N GLN A 76 -3.27 -30.04 -9.95
CA GLN A 76 -3.95 -29.35 -11.05
C GLN A 76 -3.78 -27.83 -10.98
N ILE A 77 -3.81 -27.26 -9.77
CA ILE A 77 -3.55 -25.83 -9.53
C ILE A 77 -2.17 -25.45 -10.06
N VAL A 78 -1.13 -26.23 -9.78
CA VAL A 78 0.24 -25.95 -10.27
C VAL A 78 0.29 -25.88 -11.79
N THR A 79 -0.25 -26.89 -12.48
CA THR A 79 -0.31 -26.91 -13.95
C THR A 79 -1.09 -25.71 -14.50
N ARG A 80 -2.25 -25.38 -13.90
CA ARG A 80 -3.09 -24.25 -14.35
C ARG A 80 -2.41 -22.91 -14.16
N ILE A 81 -1.69 -22.71 -13.07
CA ILE A 81 -0.88 -21.50 -12.85
C ILE A 81 0.18 -21.37 -13.94
N GLY A 82 0.90 -22.46 -14.25
CA GLY A 82 1.91 -22.48 -15.31
C GLY A 82 1.35 -22.14 -16.69
N GLU A 83 0.24 -22.78 -17.08
CA GLU A 83 -0.47 -22.51 -18.34
C GLU A 83 -0.95 -21.05 -18.44
N THR A 84 -1.55 -20.53 -17.36
CA THR A 84 -2.09 -19.17 -17.30
C THR A 84 -0.97 -18.13 -17.38
N ALA A 85 0.13 -18.33 -16.65
CA ALA A 85 1.30 -17.45 -16.73
C ALA A 85 1.93 -17.43 -18.13
N ASN A 86 2.01 -18.60 -18.79
CA ASN A 86 2.50 -18.68 -20.18
C ASN A 86 1.60 -17.92 -21.16
N ARG A 87 0.28 -17.96 -20.96
CA ARG A 87 -0.68 -17.17 -21.75
C ARG A 87 -0.49 -15.67 -21.51
N LEU A 88 -0.40 -15.24 -20.26
CA LEU A 88 -0.17 -13.83 -19.91
C LEU A 88 1.12 -13.31 -20.53
N LEU A 89 2.18 -14.13 -20.51
CA LEU A 89 3.43 -13.79 -21.17
C LEU A 89 3.28 -13.65 -22.69
N ALA A 90 2.49 -14.54 -23.32
CA ALA A 90 2.23 -14.48 -24.76
C ALA A 90 1.31 -13.31 -25.17
N SER A 91 0.49 -12.78 -24.26
CA SER A 91 -0.40 -11.63 -24.52
C SER A 91 0.26 -10.26 -24.30
N ALA A 92 1.50 -10.24 -23.80
CA ALA A 92 2.31 -9.05 -23.59
C ALA A 92 2.45 -8.23 -24.88
N LYS A 93 2.10 -6.94 -24.83
CA LYS A 93 2.24 -6.02 -25.96
C LYS A 93 3.53 -5.22 -25.82
N TRP A 94 4.50 -5.55 -26.67
CA TRP A 94 5.76 -4.83 -26.77
C TRP A 94 5.61 -3.55 -27.61
N ILE A 95 6.15 -2.46 -27.09
CA ILE A 95 6.13 -1.13 -27.69
C ILE A 95 7.58 -0.67 -27.82
N ASN A 96 7.96 -0.23 -29.02
CA ASN A 96 9.24 0.40 -29.26
C ASN A 96 9.11 1.91 -29.03
N ASP A 97 9.42 2.35 -27.81
CA ASP A 97 9.41 3.75 -27.45
C ASP A 97 10.73 4.43 -27.86
N PRO A 98 10.71 5.58 -28.57
CA PRO A 98 11.92 6.26 -29.00
C PRO A 98 12.84 6.74 -27.87
N ILE A 99 12.29 6.92 -26.67
CA ILE A 99 13.00 7.45 -25.49
C ILE A 99 13.38 6.31 -24.53
N LEU A 100 12.47 5.36 -24.31
CA LEU A 100 12.61 4.31 -23.30
C LEU A 100 13.06 2.96 -23.88
N GLY A 101 13.08 2.81 -25.20
CA GLY A 101 13.40 1.54 -25.86
C GLY A 101 12.22 0.58 -25.83
N GLU A 102 12.51 -0.72 -25.71
CA GLU A 102 11.48 -1.77 -25.66
C GLU A 102 10.79 -1.78 -24.30
N ILE A 103 9.53 -1.36 -24.27
CA ILE A 103 8.66 -1.40 -23.08
C ILE A 103 7.45 -2.31 -23.33
N CYS A 104 6.79 -2.75 -22.27
CA CYS A 104 5.71 -3.74 -22.35
C CYS A 104 4.47 -3.30 -21.56
N THR A 105 3.28 -3.70 -22.02
CA THR A 105 2.02 -3.47 -21.30
C THR A 105 1.00 -4.57 -21.62
N TRP A 106 0.01 -4.72 -20.75
CA TRP A 106 -1.22 -5.44 -21.04
C TRP A 106 -2.34 -4.44 -21.26
N GLU A 107 -2.94 -4.50 -22.45
CA GLU A 107 -4.09 -3.68 -22.86
C GLU A 107 -3.87 -2.16 -22.84
N GLY A 108 -2.67 -1.68 -22.50
CA GLY A 108 -2.40 -0.26 -22.31
C GLY A 108 -3.00 0.29 -21.00
N VAL A 109 -3.37 -0.59 -20.06
CA VAL A 109 -4.02 -0.25 -18.79
C VAL A 109 -3.03 -0.47 -17.64
N THR A 110 -2.91 0.53 -16.78
CA THR A 110 -1.96 0.58 -15.66
C THR A 110 -2.34 -0.35 -14.53
N TRP A 111 -3.63 -0.41 -14.18
CA TRP A 111 -4.18 -1.38 -13.25
C TRP A 111 -3.87 -2.83 -13.70
N ASP A 112 -4.28 -3.22 -14.91
CA ASP A 112 -4.03 -4.56 -15.48
C ASP A 112 -2.55 -4.91 -15.53
N THR A 113 -1.71 -4.00 -16.04
CA THR A 113 -0.27 -4.25 -16.16
C THR A 113 0.36 -4.48 -14.79
N SER A 114 -0.05 -3.72 -13.77
CA SER A 114 0.43 -3.88 -12.39
C SER A 114 0.05 -5.24 -11.80
N VAL A 115 -1.20 -5.65 -11.99
CA VAL A 115 -1.74 -6.94 -11.54
C VAL A 115 -1.05 -8.11 -12.26
N VAL A 116 -0.86 -8.02 -13.57
CA VAL A 116 -0.19 -9.08 -14.36
C VAL A 116 1.27 -9.26 -13.97
N ILE A 117 2.00 -8.19 -13.69
CA ILE A 117 3.37 -8.29 -13.15
C ILE A 117 3.36 -9.14 -11.87
N ARG A 118 2.46 -8.87 -10.92
CA ARG A 118 2.38 -9.62 -9.67
C ARG A 118 1.98 -11.07 -9.91
N GLY A 119 0.97 -11.33 -10.74
CA GLY A 119 0.57 -12.69 -11.10
C GLY A 119 1.72 -13.51 -11.70
N LEU A 120 2.50 -12.93 -12.63
CA LEU A 120 3.66 -13.60 -13.24
C LEU A 120 4.76 -13.90 -12.22
N LEU A 121 5.08 -12.94 -11.34
CA LEU A 121 6.08 -13.12 -10.30
C LEU A 121 5.64 -14.13 -9.24
N THR A 122 4.36 -14.11 -8.85
CA THR A 122 3.75 -15.11 -7.97
C THR A 122 3.83 -16.50 -8.58
N ALA A 123 3.50 -16.66 -9.87
CA ALA A 123 3.61 -17.93 -10.56
C ALA A 123 5.06 -18.45 -10.57
N LEU A 124 6.02 -17.60 -10.97
CA LEU A 124 7.43 -17.94 -11.04
C LEU A 124 7.97 -18.44 -9.69
N ARG A 125 7.51 -17.82 -8.61
CA ARG A 125 7.91 -18.14 -7.23
C ARG A 125 7.22 -19.38 -6.68
N ALA A 126 5.90 -19.50 -6.86
CA ALA A 126 5.10 -20.55 -6.24
C ALA A 126 5.11 -21.87 -7.02
N CYS A 127 5.38 -21.81 -8.32
CA CYS A 127 5.38 -22.95 -9.24
C CYS A 127 6.65 -22.97 -10.13
N PRO A 128 7.87 -22.90 -9.56
CA PRO A 128 9.10 -22.79 -10.36
C PRO A 128 9.32 -24.00 -11.28
N SER A 129 8.78 -25.17 -10.93
CA SER A 129 8.85 -26.40 -11.74
C SER A 129 8.16 -26.28 -13.09
N GLU A 130 7.21 -25.36 -13.25
CA GLU A 130 6.48 -25.15 -14.51
C GLU A 130 7.27 -24.31 -15.52
N PHE A 131 8.39 -23.71 -15.11
CA PHE A 131 9.14 -22.77 -15.93
C PHE A 131 10.60 -23.21 -16.10
N ALA A 132 10.97 -23.61 -17.32
CA ALA A 132 12.37 -23.78 -17.69
C ALA A 132 13.13 -22.43 -17.62
N ASP A 133 14.44 -22.45 -17.38
CA ASP A 133 15.29 -21.25 -17.20
C ASP A 133 15.08 -20.17 -18.28
N LYS A 134 14.95 -20.59 -19.54
CA LYS A 134 14.68 -19.68 -20.67
C LYS A 134 13.36 -18.92 -20.49
N LYS A 135 12.32 -19.59 -19.98
CA LYS A 135 11.00 -19.00 -19.74
C LYS A 135 11.02 -18.09 -18.52
N GLN A 136 11.76 -18.45 -17.47
CA GLN A 136 11.98 -17.59 -16.32
C GLN A 136 12.63 -16.25 -16.73
N ALA A 137 13.70 -16.32 -17.53
CA ALA A 137 14.37 -15.12 -18.06
C ALA A 137 13.46 -14.27 -18.98
N GLU A 138 12.56 -14.91 -19.73
CA GLU A 138 11.55 -14.23 -20.56
C GLU A 138 10.53 -13.47 -19.70
N ILE A 139 10.06 -14.09 -18.61
CA ILE A 139 9.17 -13.44 -17.62
C ILE A 139 9.88 -12.23 -17.00
N GLU A 140 11.11 -12.40 -16.51
CA GLU A 140 11.87 -11.30 -15.89
C GLU A 140 12.07 -10.13 -16.86
N ARG A 141 12.44 -10.39 -18.12
CA ARG A 141 12.57 -9.34 -19.14
C ARG A 141 11.25 -8.62 -19.40
N THR A 142 10.14 -9.36 -19.44
CA THR A 142 8.82 -8.79 -19.69
C THR A 142 8.37 -7.92 -18.53
N VAL A 143 8.60 -8.37 -17.29
CA VAL A 143 8.36 -7.59 -16.08
C VAL A 143 9.20 -6.31 -16.07
N GLU A 144 10.48 -6.40 -16.42
CA GLU A 144 11.36 -5.22 -16.52
C GLU A 144 10.80 -4.18 -17.51
N GLY A 145 10.44 -4.59 -18.72
CA GLY A 145 9.85 -3.69 -19.72
C GLY A 145 8.49 -3.12 -19.30
N ALA A 146 7.72 -3.88 -18.51
CA ALA A 146 6.43 -3.43 -17.98
C ALA A 146 6.59 -2.42 -16.83
N LEU A 147 7.60 -2.57 -15.98
CA LEU A 147 7.92 -1.59 -14.95
C LEU A 147 8.36 -0.25 -15.54
N HIS A 148 9.16 -0.29 -16.62
CA HIS A 148 9.52 0.93 -17.36
C HIS A 148 8.29 1.63 -17.92
N TRP A 149 7.35 0.85 -18.48
CA TRP A 149 6.08 1.41 -18.94
C TRP A 149 5.28 2.04 -17.79
N LEU A 150 5.10 1.35 -16.66
CA LEU A 150 4.36 1.88 -15.50
C LEU A 150 5.00 3.16 -14.93
N ALA A 151 6.31 3.18 -14.77
CA ALA A 151 7.04 4.36 -14.29
C ALA A 151 6.84 5.55 -15.24
N HIS A 152 6.96 5.31 -16.55
CA HIS A 152 6.71 6.33 -17.55
C HIS A 152 5.28 6.86 -17.52
N ARG A 153 4.29 5.97 -17.41
CA ARG A 153 2.88 6.36 -17.32
C ARG A 153 2.63 7.25 -16.10
N PHE A 154 3.22 6.93 -14.96
CA PHE A 154 3.16 7.78 -13.76
C PHE A 154 3.96 9.10 -13.90
N ASP A 155 4.95 9.21 -14.80
CA ASP A 155 5.62 10.49 -15.07
C ASP A 155 4.75 11.45 -15.90
N ILE A 156 3.95 10.92 -16.83
CA ILE A 156 3.23 11.74 -17.83
C ILE A 156 1.73 11.83 -17.59
N TRP A 157 1.21 11.20 -16.53
CA TRP A 157 -0.23 11.04 -16.34
C TRP A 157 -1.01 12.36 -16.29
N GLU A 158 -0.46 13.39 -15.65
CA GLU A 158 -1.10 14.72 -15.58
C GLU A 158 -1.20 15.41 -16.96
N THR A 159 -0.38 15.00 -17.93
CA THR A 159 -0.16 15.76 -19.17
C THR A 159 -0.68 15.08 -20.45
N ASP A 160 -0.72 13.75 -20.52
CA ASP A 160 -0.84 13.05 -21.82
C ASP A 160 -1.79 11.83 -21.80
N VAL A 161 -2.40 11.50 -20.66
CA VAL A 161 -3.19 10.25 -20.55
C VAL A 161 -4.67 10.48 -20.86
N LYS A 162 -5.16 9.82 -21.93
CA LYS A 162 -6.53 9.90 -22.46
C LYS A 162 -7.55 8.99 -21.76
N PHE A 163 -7.12 8.09 -20.87
CA PHE A 163 -7.98 7.19 -20.09
C PHE A 163 -8.03 7.72 -18.64
N PRO A 164 -9.09 7.48 -17.84
CA PRO A 164 -9.08 7.91 -16.44
C PRO A 164 -8.02 7.10 -15.67
N PHE A 165 -6.80 7.62 -15.61
CA PHE A 165 -5.75 7.19 -14.71
C PHE A 165 -6.13 7.72 -13.32
N GLY A 166 -6.68 6.84 -12.49
CA GLY A 166 -7.26 7.20 -11.21
C GLY A 166 -6.38 6.83 -10.01
N ALA A 167 -6.87 7.13 -8.80
CA ALA A 167 -6.19 6.75 -7.58
C ALA A 167 -5.99 5.23 -7.46
N CYS A 168 -6.93 4.42 -8.01
CA CYS A 168 -6.81 2.97 -8.05
C CYS A 168 -5.65 2.47 -8.94
N ASP A 169 -5.42 3.07 -10.11
CA ASP A 169 -4.30 2.71 -10.97
C ASP A 169 -2.96 2.94 -10.26
N VAL A 170 -2.84 4.11 -9.62
CA VAL A 170 -1.63 4.49 -8.90
C VAL A 170 -1.41 3.61 -7.67
N ALA A 171 -2.49 3.27 -6.96
CA ALA A 171 -2.45 2.33 -5.84
C ALA A 171 -1.92 0.95 -6.28
N GLN A 172 -2.38 0.45 -7.42
CA GLN A 172 -1.90 -0.83 -7.95
C GLN A 172 -0.42 -0.81 -8.34
N ILE A 173 0.08 0.30 -8.91
CA ILE A 173 1.51 0.47 -9.18
C ILE A 173 2.29 0.40 -7.86
N LEU A 174 1.82 1.08 -6.81
CA LEU A 174 2.47 1.06 -5.50
C LEU A 174 2.53 -0.35 -4.91
N ILE A 175 1.42 -1.09 -4.91
CA ILE A 175 1.38 -2.48 -4.40
C ILE A 175 2.42 -3.34 -5.14
N THR A 176 2.46 -3.25 -6.48
CA THR A 176 3.43 -3.98 -7.29
C THR A 176 4.88 -3.64 -6.93
N LEU A 177 5.22 -2.36 -6.82
CA LEU A 177 6.57 -1.94 -6.46
C LEU A 177 6.96 -2.38 -5.04
N VAL A 178 6.04 -2.28 -4.08
CA VAL A 178 6.25 -2.73 -2.70
C VAL A 178 6.50 -4.24 -2.64
N MET A 179 5.71 -5.04 -3.36
CA MET A 179 5.91 -6.49 -3.42
C MET A 179 7.21 -6.87 -4.13
N MET A 180 7.56 -6.16 -5.20
CA MET A 180 8.85 -6.36 -5.86
C MET A 180 10.03 -6.00 -4.95
N ARG A 181 9.91 -4.94 -4.15
CA ARG A 181 10.95 -4.58 -3.18
C ARG A 181 11.08 -5.63 -2.08
N ALA A 182 9.96 -6.18 -1.63
CA ALA A 182 9.94 -7.21 -0.60
C ALA A 182 10.52 -8.54 -1.09
N TYR A 183 10.24 -8.95 -2.34
CA TYR A 183 10.47 -10.33 -2.81
C TYR A 183 11.32 -10.46 -4.07
N HIS A 184 11.44 -9.42 -4.88
CA HIS A 184 12.14 -9.42 -6.18
C HIS A 184 13.12 -8.24 -6.33
N MET A 185 13.78 -7.85 -5.22
CA MET A 185 14.67 -6.68 -5.16
C MET A 185 15.76 -6.64 -6.25
N PRO A 186 16.42 -7.75 -6.65
CA PRO A 186 17.39 -7.72 -7.75
C PRO A 186 16.77 -7.28 -9.09
N LEU A 187 15.58 -7.78 -9.40
CA LEU A 187 14.85 -7.43 -10.61
C LEU A 187 14.38 -5.96 -10.58
N LEU A 188 13.87 -5.52 -9.43
CA LEU A 188 13.51 -4.11 -9.22
C LEU A 188 14.71 -3.21 -9.46
N LYS A 189 15.86 -3.47 -8.80
CA LYS A 189 17.09 -2.70 -9.02
C LYS A 189 17.51 -2.68 -10.48
N LYS A 190 17.43 -3.81 -11.19
CA LYS A 190 17.77 -3.87 -12.62
C LYS A 190 16.88 -2.94 -13.44
N ALA A 191 15.56 -2.99 -13.20
CA ALA A 191 14.60 -2.09 -13.85
C ALA A 191 14.89 -0.61 -13.51
N GLU A 192 15.19 -0.29 -12.25
CA GLU A 192 15.56 1.06 -11.82
C GLU A 192 16.83 1.56 -12.54
N HIS A 193 17.87 0.72 -12.64
CA HIS A 193 19.14 1.08 -13.30
C HIS A 193 19.00 1.26 -14.82
N ALA A 194 18.12 0.50 -15.47
CA ALA A 194 17.89 0.57 -16.91
C ALA A 194 16.95 1.72 -17.32
N GLY A 195 15.92 2.02 -16.50
CA GLY A 195 14.82 2.92 -16.87
C GLY A 195 14.92 4.36 -16.35
N TYR A 196 15.65 4.63 -15.26
CA TYR A 196 15.80 6.00 -14.75
C TYR A 196 16.86 6.84 -15.49
N LEU A 197 17.48 6.28 -16.54
CA LEU A 197 18.46 6.93 -17.41
C LEU A 197 17.87 7.37 -18.76
N SER A 198 16.61 7.83 -18.78
CA SER A 198 16.15 8.69 -19.88
C SER A 198 17.09 9.90 -19.96
N ARG A 199 17.80 10.06 -21.08
CA ARG A 199 18.77 11.15 -21.35
C ARG A 199 18.21 12.58 -21.20
N ARG A 200 16.89 12.73 -20.95
CA ARG A 200 16.21 14.02 -20.70
C ARG A 200 15.49 14.11 -19.36
N ALA A 201 15.20 13.00 -18.67
CA ALA A 201 14.69 13.05 -17.31
C ALA A 201 15.88 13.29 -16.39
N LYS A 202 15.83 14.35 -15.56
CA LYS A 202 16.78 14.45 -14.46
C LYS A 202 16.70 13.12 -13.68
N PRO A 203 17.83 12.51 -13.28
CA PRO A 203 17.78 11.31 -12.45
C PRO A 203 16.84 11.60 -11.29
N ARG A 204 15.79 10.79 -11.15
CA ARG A 204 14.83 10.94 -10.06
C ARG A 204 15.62 10.92 -8.76
N ARG A 205 15.55 12.02 -8.02
CA ARG A 205 16.23 12.14 -6.71
C ARG A 205 15.55 11.28 -5.65
N VAL A 206 14.31 10.86 -5.90
CA VAL A 206 13.44 10.13 -4.99
C VAL A 206 12.94 8.87 -5.71
N PRO A 207 12.93 7.71 -5.05
CA PRO A 207 12.35 6.47 -5.60
C PRO A 207 10.87 6.63 -5.96
N LEU A 208 10.42 5.93 -7.00
CA LEU A 208 9.06 6.02 -7.52
C LEU A 208 7.99 5.72 -6.46
N GLU A 209 8.23 4.78 -5.55
CA GLU A 209 7.31 4.45 -4.47
C GLU A 209 7.03 5.63 -3.55
N ALA A 210 8.07 6.40 -3.18
CA ALA A 210 7.90 7.54 -2.30
C ALA A 210 7.16 8.70 -2.99
N ASP A 211 7.35 8.89 -4.30
CA ASP A 211 6.57 9.86 -5.08
C ASP A 211 5.10 9.45 -5.19
N ILE A 212 4.82 8.16 -5.41
CA ILE A 212 3.45 7.62 -5.44
C ILE A 212 2.77 7.77 -4.08
N VAL A 213 3.45 7.46 -2.97
CA VAL A 213 2.91 7.65 -1.62
C VAL A 213 2.54 9.12 -1.38
N ARG A 214 3.40 10.07 -1.75
CA ARG A 214 3.10 11.51 -1.64
C ARG A 214 1.88 11.89 -2.45
N TYR A 215 1.77 11.36 -3.66
CA TYR A 215 0.64 11.62 -4.52
C TYR A 215 -0.67 11.11 -3.90
N LEU A 216 -0.74 9.83 -3.51
CA LEU A 216 -1.94 9.24 -2.92
C LEU A 216 -2.38 9.96 -1.63
N LEU A 217 -1.43 10.37 -0.79
CA LEU A 217 -1.72 11.16 0.40
C LEU A 217 -2.25 12.56 0.09
N LYS A 218 -1.79 13.17 -1.00
CA LYS A 218 -2.23 14.51 -1.45
C LYS A 218 -3.63 14.47 -2.06
N GLU A 219 -3.95 13.41 -2.80
CA GLU A 219 -5.25 13.23 -3.47
C GLU A 219 -6.37 12.75 -2.52
N ALA A 220 -6.08 12.58 -1.23
CA ALA A 220 -7.08 12.18 -0.26
C ALA A 220 -8.10 13.30 -0.05
N ASP A 221 -9.37 13.03 -0.36
CA ASP A 221 -10.47 13.89 0.03
C ASP A 221 -10.77 13.70 1.52
N VAL A 222 -11.25 14.77 2.16
CA VAL A 222 -11.59 14.78 3.59
C VAL A 222 -13.05 15.12 3.77
N GLU A 223 -13.84 14.14 4.20
CA GLU A 223 -15.21 14.37 4.65
C GLU A 223 -15.19 14.73 6.14
N LYS A 224 -15.85 15.84 6.48
CA LYS A 224 -16.14 16.19 7.87
C LYS A 224 -17.47 15.57 8.23
N SER A 225 -17.49 14.58 9.12
CA SER A 225 -18.77 14.07 9.63
C SER A 225 -19.45 15.18 10.46
N GLY A 226 -20.53 15.72 9.89
CA GLY A 226 -21.26 16.87 10.42
C GLY A 226 -22.52 17.11 9.60
N GLY A 227 -23.60 16.44 10.01
CA GLY A 227 -24.89 16.45 9.32
C GLY A 227 -25.55 17.82 9.17
N ASP A 228 -26.59 17.83 8.33
CA ASP A 228 -27.55 18.91 8.09
C ASP A 228 -27.63 19.94 9.24
N GLY A 229 -27.47 21.21 8.88
CA GLY A 229 -27.25 22.35 9.78
C GLY A 229 -28.38 22.69 10.78
N ARG A 230 -28.78 21.78 11.66
CA ARG A 230 -29.83 22.02 12.68
C ARG A 230 -29.59 21.47 14.08
N SER A 231 -28.45 20.86 14.42
CA SER A 231 -28.18 20.48 15.80
C SER A 231 -26.92 21.16 16.36
N ARG A 232 -27.11 22.39 16.86
CA ARG A 232 -26.16 23.05 17.78
C ARG A 232 -26.24 22.35 19.14
N SER A 233 -25.51 21.25 19.29
CA SER A 233 -25.09 20.75 20.60
C SER A 233 -23.65 21.17 20.82
N ALA A 234 -23.45 22.12 21.73
CA ALA A 234 -22.21 22.86 21.94
C ALA A 234 -21.11 22.09 22.70
N ASN A 235 -20.91 20.79 22.42
CA ASN A 235 -19.90 19.97 23.10
C ASN A 235 -19.28 18.83 22.25
N VAL A 236 -19.33 18.91 20.91
CA VAL A 236 -18.66 17.92 20.03
C VAL A 236 -17.46 18.60 19.33
N ASP A 237 -16.42 18.89 20.11
CA ASP A 237 -15.13 19.42 19.64
C ASP A 237 -14.15 18.29 19.27
N ARG A 238 -14.55 17.38 18.39
CA ARG A 238 -13.62 16.48 17.69
C ARG A 238 -14.10 16.31 16.26
N GLU A 239 -13.44 16.99 15.32
CA GLU A 239 -13.72 16.84 13.90
C GLU A 239 -13.49 15.38 13.51
N ASP A 240 -14.57 14.68 13.14
CA ASP A 240 -14.51 13.34 12.56
C ASP A 240 -13.87 13.44 11.18
N VAL A 241 -12.55 13.25 11.11
CA VAL A 241 -11.81 13.19 9.84
C VAL A 241 -12.02 11.81 9.22
N LEU A 242 -12.69 11.78 8.07
CA LEU A 242 -12.82 10.61 7.18
C LEU A 242 -12.01 10.88 5.92
N TYR A 243 -11.15 9.95 5.52
CA TYR A 243 -10.40 10.04 4.26
C TYR A 243 -11.04 9.13 3.22
N TYR A 244 -11.18 9.61 1.99
CA TYR A 244 -11.66 8.79 0.87
C TYR A 244 -11.01 9.22 -0.45
N TRP A 245 -11.09 8.36 -1.44
CA TRP A 245 -10.58 8.60 -2.79
C TRP A 245 -11.67 8.24 -3.79
N GLY A 246 -12.40 9.23 -4.29
CA GLY A 246 -13.44 9.03 -5.29
C GLY A 246 -14.65 8.20 -4.81
N ASN A 247 -14.55 6.87 -4.89
CA ASN A 247 -15.61 5.94 -4.52
C ASN A 247 -15.11 4.82 -3.58
N TYR A 248 -15.99 3.90 -3.20
CA TYR A 248 -15.66 2.79 -2.30
C TYR A 248 -14.52 1.91 -2.84
N PHE A 249 -14.58 1.52 -4.13
CA PHE A 249 -13.53 0.73 -4.77
C PHE A 249 -12.17 1.42 -4.73
N GLN A 250 -12.11 2.68 -5.20
CA GLN A 250 -10.87 3.45 -5.22
C GLN A 250 -10.32 3.68 -3.81
N THR A 251 -11.20 3.92 -2.82
CA THR A 251 -10.79 4.03 -1.42
C THR A 251 -10.19 2.72 -0.92
N ALA A 252 -10.84 1.58 -1.19
CA ALA A 252 -10.32 0.25 -0.83
C ALA A 252 -8.95 -0.04 -1.46
N GLU A 253 -8.79 0.30 -2.75
CA GLU A 253 -7.51 0.19 -3.46
C GLU A 253 -6.40 1.00 -2.81
N VAL A 254 -6.67 2.27 -2.49
CA VAL A 254 -5.67 3.19 -1.93
C VAL A 254 -5.30 2.83 -0.49
N ILE A 255 -6.27 2.52 0.38
CA ILE A 255 -5.96 2.16 1.77
C ILE A 255 -5.12 0.89 1.83
N GLU A 256 -5.37 -0.07 0.94
CA GLU A 256 -4.54 -1.26 0.85
C GLU A 256 -3.11 -0.89 0.43
N ALA A 257 -2.95 -0.13 -0.66
CA ALA A 257 -1.63 0.25 -1.15
C ALA A 257 -0.79 1.01 -0.11
N LEU A 258 -1.42 1.94 0.62
CA LEU A 258 -0.77 2.67 1.71
C LEU A 258 -0.46 1.76 2.90
N ALA A 259 -1.33 0.79 3.22
CA ALA A 259 -1.06 -0.19 4.27
C ALA A 259 0.11 -1.12 3.91
N TYR A 260 0.21 -1.56 2.65
CA TYR A 260 1.37 -2.31 2.13
C TYR A 260 2.66 -1.50 2.27
N ALA A 261 2.64 -0.23 1.87
CA ALA A 261 3.80 0.65 1.99
C ALA A 261 4.21 0.88 3.45
N TYR A 262 3.23 1.11 4.34
CA TYR A 262 3.45 1.23 5.78
C TYR A 262 4.04 -0.05 6.40
N ALA A 263 3.50 -1.21 6.06
CA ALA A 263 4.02 -2.50 6.52
C ALA A 263 5.47 -2.72 6.05
N SER A 264 5.76 -2.42 4.78
CA SER A 264 7.13 -2.48 4.23
C SER A 264 8.11 -1.53 4.92
N PHE A 265 7.66 -0.32 5.30
CA PHE A 265 8.46 0.63 6.06
C PHE A 265 8.86 0.06 7.43
N HIS A 266 7.91 -0.58 8.14
CA HIS A 266 8.16 -1.20 9.44
C HIS A 266 8.81 -2.59 9.36
N GLY A 267 8.90 -3.18 8.16
CA GLY A 267 9.36 -4.55 7.97
C GLY A 267 8.38 -5.59 8.53
N THR A 268 7.09 -5.25 8.60
CA THR A 268 6.01 -6.21 8.90
C THR A 268 5.82 -7.10 7.67
N PRO A 269 5.80 -8.45 7.83
CA PRO A 269 5.50 -9.36 6.73
C PRO A 269 4.19 -8.98 6.05
N ILE A 270 4.26 -8.76 4.74
CA ILE A 270 3.12 -8.36 3.91
C ILE A 270 2.37 -9.61 3.42
N CYS A 271 3.09 -10.70 3.24
CA CYS A 271 2.58 -12.04 3.01
C CYS A 271 3.06 -12.96 4.16
N PRO A 272 2.20 -13.83 4.73
CA PRO A 272 2.53 -14.70 5.87
C PRO A 272 3.70 -15.67 5.61
N ILE A 273 3.99 -15.97 4.34
CA ILE A 273 4.85 -17.07 3.94
C ILE A 273 6.35 -16.68 3.92
N GLU A 274 6.70 -15.39 4.03
CA GLU A 274 7.98 -14.94 3.47
C GLU A 274 8.80 -13.94 4.29
N THR A 275 10.12 -14.08 4.18
CA THR A 275 11.11 -13.15 4.74
C THR A 275 11.30 -11.97 3.79
N ILE A 276 11.16 -10.75 4.31
CA ILE A 276 11.29 -9.51 3.53
C ILE A 276 12.77 -9.25 3.17
N ALA A 277 13.06 -9.11 1.87
CA ALA A 277 14.41 -8.82 1.37
C ALA A 277 14.77 -7.32 1.38
N GLY A 278 13.79 -6.42 1.31
CA GLY A 278 14.00 -4.97 1.27
C GLY A 278 12.89 -4.19 2.00
N LYS A 279 13.24 -3.09 2.66
CA LYS A 279 12.32 -2.22 3.42
C LYS A 279 12.19 -0.85 2.76
N LEU A 280 11.04 -0.20 2.93
CA LEU A 280 10.83 1.18 2.47
C LEU A 280 11.41 2.25 3.41
N LYS A 281 11.94 1.86 4.58
CA LYS A 281 12.47 2.77 5.60
C LYS A 281 13.53 3.75 5.08
N ASP A 282 14.30 3.34 4.08
CA ASP A 282 15.37 4.15 3.52
C ASP A 282 14.89 5.13 2.43
N LEU A 283 13.61 5.04 2.03
CA LEU A 283 13.04 5.78 0.89
C LEU A 283 11.91 6.73 1.29
N ILE A 284 11.22 6.41 2.38
CA ILE A 284 10.07 7.16 2.89
C ILE A 284 10.50 7.82 4.21
N GLU A 285 10.17 9.10 4.38
CA GLU A 285 10.46 9.82 5.61
C GLU A 285 9.53 9.37 6.76
N PRO A 286 9.96 9.40 8.03
CA PRO A 286 9.13 8.95 9.15
C PRO A 286 7.79 9.66 9.26
N ASP A 287 7.72 10.94 8.91
CA ASP A 287 6.49 11.73 8.91
C ASP A 287 5.50 11.27 7.83
N GLN A 288 6.00 10.84 6.68
CA GLN A 288 5.20 10.22 5.63
C GLN A 288 4.66 8.87 6.09
N ALA A 289 5.44 8.07 6.81
CA ALA A 289 4.95 6.82 7.41
C ALA A 289 3.80 7.08 8.39
N THR A 290 3.91 8.12 9.22
CA THR A 290 2.80 8.56 10.07
C THR A 290 1.59 9.01 9.26
N ALA A 291 1.80 9.79 8.19
CA ALA A 291 0.72 10.25 7.32
C ALA A 291 0.00 9.08 6.62
N MET A 292 0.74 8.04 6.19
CA MET A 292 0.16 6.80 5.67
C MET A 292 -0.75 6.13 6.69
N ARG A 293 -0.29 5.93 7.94
CA ARG A 293 -1.12 5.32 8.99
C ARG A 293 -2.40 6.13 9.22
N ILE A 294 -2.28 7.45 9.36
CA ILE A 294 -3.43 8.35 9.57
C ILE A 294 -4.42 8.26 8.42
N ALA A 295 -3.94 8.29 7.16
CA ALA A 295 -4.78 8.21 5.98
C ALA A 295 -5.52 6.85 5.90
N VAL A 296 -4.81 5.74 6.14
CA VAL A 296 -5.43 4.41 6.17
C VAL A 296 -6.47 4.31 7.28
N MET A 297 -6.18 4.79 8.49
CA MET A 297 -7.15 4.78 9.59
C MET A 297 -8.42 5.58 9.27
N GLY A 298 -8.29 6.79 8.72
CA GLY A 298 -9.49 7.54 8.34
C GLY A 298 -10.23 6.94 7.14
N GLY A 299 -9.54 6.21 6.26
CA GLY A 299 -10.16 5.42 5.19
C GLY A 299 -10.92 4.19 5.70
N LEU A 300 -10.35 3.47 6.69
CA LEU A 300 -11.05 2.38 7.38
C LEU A 300 -12.32 2.91 8.06
N ARG A 301 -12.23 4.06 8.75
CA ARG A 301 -13.41 4.72 9.34
C ARG A 301 -14.44 5.11 8.28
N TYR A 302 -14.02 5.64 7.15
CA TYR A 302 -14.92 5.97 6.04
C TYR A 302 -15.70 4.73 5.56
N LEU A 303 -15.04 3.57 5.43
CA LEU A 303 -15.73 2.32 5.09
C LEU A 303 -16.69 1.89 6.21
N GLU A 304 -16.28 1.96 7.48
CA GLU A 304 -17.13 1.60 8.62
C GLU A 304 -18.41 2.44 8.70
N THR A 305 -18.33 3.75 8.42
CA THR A 305 -19.48 4.67 8.50
C THR A 305 -20.46 4.53 7.33
N HIS A 306 -19.98 4.06 6.18
CA HIS A 306 -20.76 4.00 4.94
C HIS A 306 -21.27 2.60 4.59
N GLN A 307 -20.98 1.58 5.40
CA GLN A 307 -21.54 0.25 5.19
C GLN A 307 -23.04 0.25 5.51
N ILE A 308 -23.87 -0.11 4.52
CA ILE A 308 -25.32 -0.23 4.70
C ILE A 308 -25.71 -1.69 4.50
N ASN A 309 -26.28 -2.32 5.53
CA ASN A 309 -26.74 -3.71 5.49
C ASN A 309 -25.68 -4.75 5.05
N GLY A 310 -24.40 -4.47 5.29
CA GLY A 310 -23.30 -5.35 4.87
C GLY A 310 -22.72 -5.04 3.50
N GLU A 311 -23.25 -4.04 2.80
CA GLU A 311 -22.84 -3.66 1.45
C GLU A 311 -22.09 -2.33 1.44
N TRP A 312 -21.16 -2.20 0.50
CA TRP A 312 -20.60 -0.93 0.04
C TRP A 312 -20.86 -0.83 -1.44
N GLY A 313 -21.76 0.05 -1.89
CA GLY A 313 -22.01 0.26 -3.31
C GLY A 313 -22.47 -1.00 -4.05
N THR A 314 -21.69 -1.43 -5.04
CA THR A 314 -21.94 -2.61 -5.88
C THR A 314 -21.36 -3.91 -5.28
N HIS A 315 -21.54 -5.04 -5.97
CA HIS A 315 -20.95 -6.33 -5.55
C HIS A 315 -19.42 -6.27 -5.55
N VAL A 316 -18.82 -5.72 -6.62
CA VAL A 316 -17.35 -5.56 -6.73
C VAL A 316 -16.83 -4.67 -5.61
N ASP A 317 -17.48 -3.54 -5.38
CA ASP A 317 -17.14 -2.60 -4.31
C ASP A 317 -17.17 -3.32 -2.95
N THR A 318 -18.20 -4.12 -2.69
CA THR A 318 -18.37 -4.83 -1.41
C THR A 318 -17.26 -5.85 -1.17
N PHE A 319 -16.94 -6.70 -2.15
CA PHE A 319 -15.86 -7.69 -2.00
C PHE A 319 -14.50 -7.02 -1.88
N ARG A 320 -14.24 -6.00 -2.71
CA ARG A 320 -12.98 -5.26 -2.69
C ARG A 320 -12.77 -4.52 -1.37
N CYS A 321 -13.83 -3.89 -0.85
CA CYS A 321 -13.82 -3.23 0.46
C CYS A 321 -13.60 -4.23 1.58
N LEU A 322 -14.29 -5.39 1.58
CA LEU A 322 -14.10 -6.42 2.61
C LEU A 322 -12.64 -6.91 2.64
N TYR A 323 -12.08 -7.22 1.47
CA TYR A 323 -10.67 -7.59 1.32
C TYR A 323 -9.73 -6.50 1.85
N ALA A 324 -9.85 -5.26 1.33
CA ALA A 324 -8.97 -4.16 1.72
C ALA A 324 -9.09 -3.82 3.22
N TYR A 325 -10.31 -3.85 3.77
CA TYR A 325 -10.59 -3.51 5.15
C TYR A 325 -9.87 -4.46 6.12
N ILE A 326 -9.96 -5.77 5.87
CA ILE A 326 -9.28 -6.77 6.71
C ILE A 326 -7.76 -6.71 6.49
N ARG A 327 -7.31 -6.66 5.23
CA ARG A 327 -5.89 -6.59 4.88
C ARG A 327 -5.20 -5.37 5.50
N ALA A 328 -5.77 -4.19 5.32
CA ALA A 328 -5.22 -2.96 5.87
C ALA A 328 -5.25 -2.96 7.41
N SER A 329 -6.32 -3.45 8.03
CA SER A 329 -6.40 -3.60 9.48
C SER A 329 -5.28 -4.50 10.00
N TYR A 330 -5.09 -5.69 9.39
CA TYR A 330 -4.01 -6.62 9.73
C TYR A 330 -2.63 -5.97 9.60
N LEU A 331 -2.35 -5.31 8.47
CA LEU A 331 -1.04 -4.67 8.21
C LEU A 331 -0.72 -3.51 9.17
N LEU A 332 -1.75 -2.80 9.64
CA LEU A 332 -1.63 -1.76 10.67
C LEU A 332 -1.63 -2.32 12.10
N ARG A 333 -1.93 -3.61 12.28
CA ARG A 333 -2.20 -4.27 13.58
C ARG A 333 -3.42 -3.71 14.31
N GLU A 334 -4.40 -3.26 13.55
CA GLU A 334 -5.73 -2.94 14.03
C GLU A 334 -6.61 -4.19 13.99
N THR A 335 -7.43 -4.39 15.01
CA THR A 335 -8.45 -5.45 14.98
C THR A 335 -9.61 -4.99 14.09
N PRO A 336 -10.05 -5.71 13.03
CA PRO A 336 -11.24 -5.34 12.26
C PRO A 336 -12.51 -5.27 13.13
N GLU A 337 -13.43 -4.34 12.85
CA GLU A 337 -14.70 -4.23 13.59
C GLU A 337 -15.61 -5.42 13.27
N ALA A 338 -15.85 -6.28 14.26
CA ALA A 338 -16.52 -7.56 14.05
C ALA A 338 -17.92 -7.43 13.42
N PRO A 339 -18.80 -6.50 13.83
CA PRO A 339 -20.08 -6.28 13.15
C PRO A 339 -19.95 -5.90 11.67
N ILE A 340 -18.93 -5.13 11.29
CA ILE A 340 -18.72 -4.69 9.90
C ILE A 340 -18.33 -5.88 9.03
N VAL A 341 -17.35 -6.66 9.49
CA VAL A 341 -16.89 -7.87 8.79
C VAL A 341 -18.00 -8.90 8.70
N PHE A 342 -18.70 -9.16 9.81
CA PHE A 342 -19.75 -10.17 9.87
C PHE A 342 -20.94 -9.85 8.96
N ARG A 343 -21.40 -8.59 8.91
CA ARG A 343 -22.50 -8.19 8.01
C ARG A 343 -22.11 -8.34 6.54
N ALA A 344 -20.90 -7.92 6.17
CA ALA A 344 -20.40 -8.08 4.82
C ALA A 344 -20.25 -9.55 4.42
N LEU A 345 -19.73 -10.39 5.32
CA LEU A 345 -19.61 -11.83 5.10
C LEU A 345 -20.96 -12.51 4.94
N ARG A 346 -21.93 -12.18 5.80
CA ARG A 346 -23.29 -12.74 5.70
C ARG A 346 -23.93 -12.41 4.36
N TRP A 347 -23.74 -11.18 3.89
CA TRP A 347 -24.21 -10.77 2.58
C TRP A 347 -23.47 -11.51 1.45
N THR A 348 -22.14 -11.55 1.54
CA THR A 348 -21.24 -12.17 0.56
C THR A 348 -21.50 -13.67 0.39
N CYS A 349 -21.78 -14.38 1.48
CA CYS A 349 -22.00 -15.82 1.51
C CYS A 349 -23.49 -16.21 1.45
N ASP A 350 -24.39 -15.30 1.02
CA ASP A 350 -25.80 -15.65 0.83
C ASP A 350 -25.92 -16.73 -0.27
N GLU A 351 -26.56 -17.86 0.05
CA GLU A 351 -26.78 -19.00 -0.86
C GLU A 351 -27.56 -18.61 -2.13
N LYS A 352 -28.20 -17.43 -2.16
CA LYS A 352 -28.85 -16.90 -3.36
C LYS A 352 -27.87 -16.27 -4.36
N GLN A 353 -26.65 -15.94 -3.95
CA GLN A 353 -25.64 -15.28 -4.77
C GLN A 353 -24.61 -16.27 -5.31
N VAL A 354 -24.26 -17.27 -4.49
CA VAL A 354 -23.28 -18.32 -4.81
C VAL A 354 -23.99 -19.53 -5.41
N PHE A 355 -23.55 -19.93 -6.61
CA PHE A 355 -24.09 -21.10 -7.29
C PHE A 355 -23.45 -22.38 -6.75
N VAL A 356 -24.12 -23.52 -6.98
CA VAL A 356 -23.66 -24.85 -6.53
C VAL A 356 -22.27 -25.21 -7.10
N ASP A 357 -21.87 -24.59 -8.20
CA ASP A 357 -20.56 -24.79 -8.81
C ASP A 357 -19.44 -23.93 -8.19
N GLY A 358 -19.74 -23.15 -7.14
CA GLY A 358 -18.78 -22.28 -6.45
C GLY A 358 -18.60 -20.90 -7.10
N SER A 359 -19.26 -20.64 -8.23
CA SER A 359 -19.19 -19.33 -8.89
C SER A 359 -20.17 -18.33 -8.30
N LEU A 360 -19.74 -17.07 -8.24
CA LEU A 360 -20.61 -15.99 -7.83
C LEU A 360 -21.29 -15.41 -9.06
N MET A 361 -22.62 -15.51 -9.11
CA MET A 361 -23.42 -15.03 -10.27
C MET A 361 -22.93 -15.55 -11.63
N HIS A 362 -22.28 -16.73 -11.67
CA HIS A 362 -21.61 -17.29 -12.87
C HIS A 362 -20.69 -16.29 -13.60
N THR A 363 -20.09 -15.36 -12.87
CA THR A 363 -19.32 -14.26 -13.44
C THR A 363 -17.88 -14.29 -12.91
N MET A 364 -16.91 -14.37 -13.82
CA MET A 364 -15.48 -14.51 -13.47
C MET A 364 -14.97 -13.36 -12.61
N PHE A 365 -15.16 -12.11 -13.06
CA PHE A 365 -14.65 -10.93 -12.38
C PHE A 365 -15.19 -10.82 -10.93
N LEU A 366 -16.49 -11.10 -10.72
CA LEU A 366 -17.10 -11.10 -9.40
C LEU A 366 -16.58 -12.23 -8.53
N THR A 367 -16.45 -13.42 -9.11
CA THR A 367 -15.96 -14.61 -8.42
C THR A 367 -14.53 -14.41 -7.92
N ILE A 368 -13.67 -13.75 -8.69
CA ILE A 368 -12.30 -13.43 -8.26
C ILE A 368 -12.31 -12.54 -7.02
N PHE A 369 -12.98 -11.38 -7.04
CA PHE A 369 -12.98 -10.49 -5.87
C PHE A 369 -13.62 -11.14 -4.64
N TYR A 370 -14.68 -11.91 -4.86
CA TYR A 370 -15.29 -12.77 -3.83
C TYR A 370 -14.26 -13.70 -3.19
N CYS A 371 -13.53 -14.44 -4.01
CA CYS A 371 -12.49 -15.38 -3.59
C CYS A 371 -11.42 -14.72 -2.71
N PHE A 372 -10.88 -13.57 -3.14
CA PHE A 372 -9.91 -12.80 -2.36
C PHE A 372 -10.48 -12.39 -1.00
N ALA A 373 -11.71 -11.86 -0.96
CA ALA A 373 -12.32 -11.45 0.29
C ALA A 373 -12.47 -12.63 1.27
N LEU A 374 -12.78 -13.83 0.78
CA LEU A 374 -12.88 -15.02 1.62
C LEU A 374 -11.53 -15.48 2.16
N GLU A 375 -10.49 -15.51 1.33
CA GLU A 375 -9.14 -15.89 1.76
C GLU A 375 -8.60 -14.92 2.81
N GLU A 376 -8.90 -13.63 2.65
CA GLU A 376 -8.52 -12.59 3.60
C GLU A 376 -9.20 -12.80 4.96
N VAL A 377 -10.50 -13.10 4.95
CA VAL A 377 -11.25 -13.42 6.17
C VAL A 377 -10.70 -14.68 6.82
N TYR A 378 -10.45 -15.72 6.01
CA TYR A 378 -9.94 -17.00 6.48
C TYR A 378 -8.61 -16.82 7.22
N GLU A 379 -7.68 -16.08 6.64
CA GLU A 379 -6.32 -15.94 7.15
C GLU A 379 -6.19 -14.88 8.27
N HIS A 380 -6.87 -13.75 8.12
CA HIS A 380 -6.53 -12.55 8.89
C HIS A 380 -7.61 -12.07 9.85
N TRP A 381 -8.81 -12.66 9.83
CA TRP A 381 -9.84 -12.33 10.82
C TRP A 381 -9.86 -13.35 11.97
N GLU A 382 -9.21 -13.01 13.08
CA GLU A 382 -9.05 -13.89 14.26
C GLU A 382 -10.36 -14.52 14.77
N LEU A 383 -11.48 -13.81 14.63
CA LEU A 383 -12.78 -14.33 15.07
C LEU A 383 -13.33 -15.47 14.19
N ALA A 384 -12.77 -15.67 12.99
CA ALA A 384 -13.16 -16.75 12.10
C ALA A 384 -12.77 -18.14 12.63
N GLU A 385 -11.82 -18.23 13.57
CA GLU A 385 -11.47 -19.47 14.27
C GLU A 385 -12.60 -19.96 15.20
N ARG A 386 -13.50 -19.08 15.63
CA ARG A 386 -14.56 -19.41 16.57
C ARG A 386 -15.71 -20.17 15.89
N PRO A 387 -16.47 -20.98 16.64
CA PRO A 387 -17.73 -21.55 16.19
C PRO A 387 -18.68 -20.44 15.70
N MET A 388 -19.37 -20.67 14.58
CA MET A 388 -20.25 -19.65 14.00
C MET A 388 -21.39 -19.22 14.95
N LEU A 389 -21.84 -20.11 15.84
CA LEU A 389 -22.85 -19.77 16.85
C LEU A 389 -22.33 -18.71 17.83
N GLU A 390 -21.12 -18.89 18.36
CA GLU A 390 -20.49 -17.92 19.28
C GLU A 390 -20.23 -16.60 18.58
N LEU A 391 -19.77 -16.64 17.33
CA LEU A 391 -19.56 -15.43 16.52
C LEU A 391 -20.87 -14.64 16.30
N TYR A 392 -21.97 -15.35 16.01
CA TYR A 392 -23.27 -14.72 15.85
C TYR A 392 -23.74 -14.08 17.15
N ASP A 393 -23.63 -14.79 18.27
CA ASP A 393 -23.98 -14.27 19.58
C ASP A 393 -23.12 -13.03 19.92
N ASP A 394 -21.81 -13.08 19.71
CA ASP A 394 -20.91 -11.95 19.94
C ASP A 394 -21.33 -10.71 19.12
N VAL A 395 -21.70 -10.88 17.86
CA VAL A 395 -22.06 -9.76 16.95
C VAL A 395 -23.48 -9.24 17.17
N VAL A 396 -24.41 -10.10 17.59
CA VAL A 396 -25.82 -9.73 17.82
C VAL A 396 -26.01 -9.12 19.20
N TRP A 397 -25.30 -9.62 20.22
CA TRP A 397 -25.43 -9.16 21.60
C TRP A 397 -24.45 -8.04 21.98
N ALA A 398 -23.31 -7.90 21.30
CA ALA A 398 -22.55 -6.65 21.38
C ALA A 398 -23.35 -5.54 20.70
N SER A 399 -23.75 -4.50 21.44
CA SER A 399 -24.56 -3.42 20.86
C SER A 399 -23.77 -2.71 19.74
N GLN A 400 -24.14 -3.00 18.48
CA GLN A 400 -23.42 -2.58 17.26
C GLN A 400 -23.17 -1.07 17.17
N ALA A 401 -24.09 -0.27 17.73
CA ALA A 401 -23.96 1.18 17.75
C ALA A 401 -22.86 1.67 18.70
N ASN A 402 -22.66 1.02 19.86
CA ASN A 402 -21.67 1.47 20.84
C ASN A 402 -20.25 1.05 20.47
N THR A 403 -20.05 -0.13 19.85
CA THR A 403 -18.71 -0.62 19.49
C THR A 403 -18.08 0.21 18.39
N THR A 404 -18.84 0.51 17.33
CA THR A 404 -18.37 1.31 16.18
C THR A 404 -18.08 2.77 16.59
N ILE A 405 -18.93 3.39 17.41
CA ILE A 405 -18.71 4.76 17.90
C ILE A 405 -17.47 4.84 18.79
N GLU A 406 -17.33 3.92 19.76
CA GLU A 406 -16.17 3.90 20.65
C GLU A 406 -14.87 3.53 19.91
N ARG A 407 -14.93 2.64 18.92
CA ARG A 407 -13.81 2.39 18.00
C ARG A 407 -13.43 3.65 17.24
N GLY A 408 -14.38 4.33 16.61
CA GLY A 408 -14.11 5.58 15.89
C GLY A 408 -13.44 6.64 16.78
N LYS A 409 -13.88 6.78 18.04
CA LYS A 409 -13.23 7.65 19.02
C LYS A 409 -11.80 7.22 19.37
N ARG A 410 -11.55 5.92 19.52
CA ARG A 410 -10.19 5.37 19.77
C ARG A 410 -9.27 5.65 18.60
N MET A 411 -9.71 5.34 17.38
CA MET A 411 -8.95 5.60 16.16
C MET A 411 -8.61 7.08 15.99
N LEU A 412 -9.57 7.99 16.25
CA LEU A 412 -9.31 9.42 16.26
C LEU A 412 -8.27 9.85 17.29
N ALA A 413 -8.39 9.35 18.52
CA ALA A 413 -7.44 9.67 19.58
C ALA A 413 -6.02 9.19 19.23
N GLU A 414 -5.90 8.04 18.56
CA GLU A 414 -4.64 7.53 18.05
C GLU A 414 -4.09 8.37 16.89
N MET A 415 -4.93 8.75 15.91
CA MET A 415 -4.53 9.64 14.81
C MET A 415 -4.03 10.99 15.34
N GLU A 416 -4.70 11.56 16.34
CA GLU A 416 -4.26 12.79 17.01
C GLU A 416 -2.92 12.62 17.74
N ARG A 417 -2.73 11.47 18.41
CA ARG A 417 -1.48 11.15 19.10
C ARG A 417 -0.33 11.05 18.11
N ASP A 418 -0.54 10.31 17.02
CA ASP A 418 0.43 10.12 15.94
C ASP A 418 0.82 11.46 15.30
N LYS A 419 -0.17 12.32 15.04
CA LYS A 419 0.07 13.67 14.52
C LYS A 419 0.93 14.50 15.48
N LYS A 420 0.58 14.53 16.77
CA LYS A 420 1.35 15.26 17.80
C LYS A 420 2.76 14.70 17.97
N GLU A 421 2.93 13.38 17.87
CA GLU A 421 4.23 12.73 17.95
C GLU A 421 5.11 13.09 16.76
N SER A 422 4.57 13.06 15.54
CA SER A 422 5.26 13.50 14.33
C SER A 422 5.66 14.98 14.38
N GLU A 423 4.76 15.86 14.81
CA GLU A 423 5.05 17.29 15.01
C GLU A 423 6.16 17.50 16.05
N ARG A 424 6.17 16.71 17.14
CA ARG A 424 7.22 16.75 18.16
C ARG A 424 8.57 16.27 17.62
N ILE A 425 8.59 15.22 16.80
CA ILE A 425 9.81 14.71 16.15
C ILE A 425 10.39 15.78 15.24
N LYS A 426 9.56 16.38 14.35
CA LYS A 426 9.98 17.48 13.47
C LYS A 426 10.55 18.65 14.25
N LEU A 427 9.85 19.09 15.31
CA LEU A 427 10.32 20.18 16.15
C LEU A 427 11.67 19.85 16.82
N ASN A 428 11.86 18.63 17.30
CA ASN A 428 13.13 18.21 17.89
C ASN A 428 14.26 18.17 16.85
N GLU A 429 13.98 17.72 15.63
CA GLU A 429 14.93 17.71 14.52
C GLU A 429 15.31 19.14 14.12
N ASP A 430 14.34 20.04 13.98
CA ASP A 430 14.56 21.46 13.70
C ASP A 430 15.39 22.13 14.79
N VAL A 431 15.07 21.89 16.06
CA VAL A 431 15.83 22.41 17.21
C VAL A 431 17.25 21.84 17.22
N SER A 432 17.42 20.55 16.91
CA SER A 432 18.75 19.94 16.82
C SER A 432 19.57 20.51 15.66
N GLY A 433 18.94 20.76 14.52
CA GLY A 433 19.53 21.40 13.35
C GLY A 433 19.92 22.85 13.64
N LEU A 434 19.10 23.58 14.40
CA LEU A 434 19.40 24.91 14.88
C LEU A 434 20.58 24.88 15.85
N LYS A 435 20.60 23.98 16.84
CA LYS A 435 21.72 23.80 17.78
C LYS A 435 23.03 23.50 17.05
N ARG A 436 23.03 22.61 16.06
CA ARG A 436 24.21 22.33 15.21
C ARG A 436 24.65 23.55 14.42
N SER A 437 23.71 24.31 13.88
CA SER A 437 23.99 25.54 13.13
C SER A 437 24.63 26.60 14.03
N ILE A 438 24.08 26.80 15.24
CA ILE A 438 24.63 27.70 16.26
C ILE A 438 26.02 27.23 16.68
N ALA A 439 26.21 25.94 16.98
CA ALA A 439 27.51 25.40 17.36
C ALA A 439 28.57 25.60 16.25
N THR A 440 28.19 25.36 14.98
CA THR A 440 29.06 25.59 13.83
C THR A 440 29.43 27.07 13.70
N LEU A 441 28.45 27.96 13.87
CA LEU A 441 28.67 29.40 13.85
C LEU A 441 29.62 29.84 14.99
N SER A 442 29.44 29.29 16.19
CA SER A 442 30.32 29.55 17.34
C SER A 442 31.74 29.06 17.12
N VAL A 443 31.93 27.92 16.44
CA VAL A 443 33.25 27.40 16.05
C VAL A 443 33.91 28.31 15.01
N ILE A 444 33.16 28.74 13.98
CA ILE A 444 33.66 29.68 12.96
C ILE A 444 34.06 31.01 13.62
N LEU A 445 33.21 31.56 14.48
CA LEU A 445 33.47 32.82 15.17
C LEU A 445 34.68 32.71 16.12
N SER A 446 34.76 31.62 16.89
CA SER A 446 35.92 31.32 17.74
C SER A 446 37.20 31.18 16.91
N GLY A 447 37.14 30.51 15.76
CA GLY A 447 38.27 30.37 14.84
C GLY A 447 38.72 31.70 14.25
N LEU A 448 37.79 32.59 13.89
CA LEU A 448 38.07 33.93 13.38
C LEU A 448 38.69 34.86 14.43
N ILE A 449 38.40 34.66 15.72
CA ILE A 449 38.97 35.47 16.82
C ILE A 449 40.30 34.85 17.31
N LEU A 450 40.32 33.55 17.58
CA LEU A 450 41.48 32.86 18.15
C LEU A 450 42.59 32.64 17.11
N GLY A 451 42.25 32.40 15.85
CA GLY A 451 43.23 32.18 14.78
C GLY A 451 44.22 33.33 14.61
N PRO A 452 43.76 34.59 14.45
CA PRO A 452 44.63 35.76 14.40
C PRO A 452 45.39 35.99 15.72
N THR A 453 44.76 35.74 16.86
CA THR A 453 45.38 35.92 18.18
C THR A 453 46.55 34.94 18.40
N ILE A 454 46.33 33.66 18.08
CA ILE A 454 47.35 32.61 18.15
C ILE A 454 48.42 32.84 17.08
N GLY A 455 48.04 33.18 15.84
CA GLY A 455 49.00 33.47 14.78
C GLY A 455 49.85 34.71 15.06
N HIS A 456 49.32 35.69 15.81
CA HIS A 456 50.11 36.81 16.34
C HIS A 456 51.08 36.37 17.44
N LEU A 457 50.61 35.58 18.41
CA LEU A 457 51.43 35.02 19.50
C LEU A 457 52.56 34.12 18.99
N LEU A 458 52.31 33.34 17.94
CA LEU A 458 53.29 32.46 17.30
C LEU A 458 54.19 33.18 16.29
N GLY A 459 54.05 34.50 16.13
CA GLY A 459 54.90 35.31 15.25
C GLY A 459 54.65 35.13 13.75
N VAL A 460 53.57 34.44 13.36
CA VAL A 460 53.16 34.22 11.97
C VAL A 460 52.51 35.49 11.38
N PHE A 461 51.76 36.24 12.20
CA PHE A 461 51.22 37.55 11.85
C PHE A 461 51.93 38.68 12.62
N LYS A 462 52.66 39.54 11.91
CA LYS A 462 53.17 40.80 12.47
C LYS A 462 52.07 41.87 12.39
N LEU A 463 51.24 41.97 13.42
CA LEU A 463 50.40 43.15 13.63
C LEU A 463 51.29 44.28 14.15
N SER A 464 51.71 45.19 13.26
CA SER A 464 52.37 46.43 13.68
C SER A 464 51.31 47.39 14.22
N ILE A 465 51.01 47.32 15.51
CA ILE A 465 50.22 48.36 16.20
C ILE A 465 51.17 49.53 16.47
N SER A 466 51.57 50.23 15.42
CA SER A 466 52.18 51.56 15.54
C SER A 466 51.07 52.58 15.30
N ALA A 467 50.48 53.08 16.40
CA ALA A 467 49.56 54.23 16.43
C ALA A 467 48.69 54.41 15.18
N THR A 468 47.85 53.43 14.86
CA THR A 468 46.85 53.56 13.80
C THR A 468 45.65 54.36 14.32
N PRO A 469 45.12 55.33 13.55
CA PRO A 469 43.95 56.10 13.93
C PRO A 469 42.77 55.15 14.16
N ALA A 470 41.86 55.49 15.10
CA ALA A 470 40.69 54.69 15.46
C ALA A 470 39.85 54.22 14.25
N SER A 471 39.97 54.89 13.10
CA SER A 471 39.40 54.48 11.81
C SER A 471 39.86 53.10 11.32
N ASP A 472 41.08 52.67 11.60
CA ASP A 472 41.61 51.38 11.10
C ASP A 472 41.09 50.21 11.94
N ILE A 473 40.89 50.44 13.24
CA ILE A 473 40.24 49.48 14.14
C ILE A 473 38.76 49.35 13.76
N VAL A 474 38.09 50.47 13.49
CA VAL A 474 36.70 50.48 13.02
C VAL A 474 36.58 49.80 11.65
N ALA A 475 37.51 50.03 10.73
CA ALA A 475 37.52 49.38 9.41
C ALA A 475 37.73 47.85 9.54
N PHE A 476 38.64 47.42 10.41
CA PHE A 476 38.85 45.99 10.69
C PHE A 476 37.61 45.34 11.30
N LEU A 477 37.00 45.97 12.31
CA LEU A 477 35.75 45.49 12.92
C LEU A 477 34.60 45.45 11.90
N THR A 478 34.52 46.45 11.02
CA THR A 478 33.48 46.52 9.98
C THR A 478 33.69 45.41 8.95
N LEU A 479 34.93 45.16 8.51
CA LEU A 479 35.28 44.06 7.61
C LEU A 479 34.97 42.70 8.24
N LEU A 480 35.34 42.51 9.51
CA LEU A 480 35.06 41.30 10.27
C LEU A 480 33.56 41.05 10.39
N MET A 481 32.79 42.08 10.77
CA MET A 481 31.33 42.01 10.85
C MET A 481 30.73 41.72 9.47
N THR A 482 31.23 42.34 8.40
CA THR A 482 30.76 42.10 7.03
C THR A 482 31.01 40.66 6.58
N ILE A 483 32.17 40.09 6.91
CA ILE A 483 32.49 38.68 6.63
C ILE A 483 31.57 37.75 7.43
N ILE A 484 31.35 38.03 8.72
CA ILE A 484 30.43 37.27 9.57
C ILE A 484 29.00 37.33 9.02
N THR A 485 28.51 38.52 8.69
CA THR A 485 27.17 38.71 8.11
C THR A 485 27.04 38.00 6.76
N SER A 486 28.07 38.07 5.90
CA SER A 486 28.09 37.38 4.61
C SER A 486 28.08 35.86 4.75
N LEU A 487 28.81 35.31 5.73
CA LEU A 487 28.79 33.87 6.07
C LEU A 487 27.43 33.42 6.60
N ILE A 488 26.80 34.22 7.48
CA ILE A 488 25.44 33.97 7.97
C ILE A 488 24.45 33.93 6.80
N VAL A 489 24.51 34.93 5.92
CA VAL A 489 23.65 35.01 4.73
C VAL A 489 23.89 33.81 3.80
N LEU A 490 25.14 33.45 3.51
CA LEU A 490 25.48 32.32 2.65
C LEU A 490 24.93 30.99 3.21
N ILE A 491 25.11 30.74 4.52
CA ILE A 491 24.58 29.55 5.20
C ILE A 491 23.05 29.50 5.14
N TRP A 492 22.38 30.65 5.28
CA TRP A 492 20.94 30.74 5.16
C TRP A 492 20.44 30.52 3.73
N THR A 493 21.21 30.96 2.74
CA THR A 493 20.85 30.85 1.32
C THR A 493 21.05 29.43 0.78
N ILE A 494 22.03 28.67 1.30
CA ILE A 494 22.28 27.27 0.93
C ILE A 494 21.22 26.30 1.51
N LYS A 495 20.44 26.74 2.50
CA LYS A 495 19.38 25.93 3.16
C LYS A 495 17.97 26.09 2.58
N LYS A 496 17.76 27.03 1.64
CA LYS A 496 16.58 27.06 0.77
C LYS A 496 16.90 26.33 -0.52
#